data_AF-A0A1A8K2A9-F1
#
_entry.id   AF-A0A1A8K2A9-F1
#
_cell.length_a   1.000
_cell.length_b   1.000
_cell.length_c   1.000
_cell.angle_alpha   90.00
_cell.angle_beta   90.00
_cell.angle_gamma   90.00
#
_symmetry.space_group_name_H-M   'P 1'
#
loop_
_entity.id
_entity.type
_entity.pdbx_description
1 polymer ?
#
loop_
_entity_poly.entity_id
_entity_poly.type
_entity_poly.pdbx_seq_one_letter_code
_entity_poly.pdbx_strand_id
1 'polypeptide(L)'
;VNIPEILPKILLAVKWNSRDEVAQMYCLLKDWPAIKPEQAMELLDCNFPDPMIRDFAVKCLEKYLTDDKLSQYLIQLVQVLKYEQYLDNPLARFLLKKALTNQRIGHFFFW
;
A
#
# COMPACT_ATOMS: atom_id res chain seq x y z
N VAL A 1 17.82 -8.10 3.06
CA VAL A 1 17.40 -8.20 1.64
C VAL A 1 18.18 -7.14 0.86
N ASN A 2 18.92 -7.53 -0.18
CA ASN A 2 19.80 -6.60 -0.92
C ASN A 2 19.07 -5.81 -2.02
N ILE A 3 17.85 -6.22 -2.40
CA ILE A 3 17.04 -5.61 -3.47
C ILE A 3 15.57 -5.54 -3.01
N PRO A 4 15.19 -4.53 -2.19
CA PRO A 4 13.84 -4.38 -1.62
C PRO A 4 12.71 -4.31 -2.67
N GLU A 5 13.01 -3.70 -3.81
CA GLU A 5 12.09 -3.46 -4.93
C GLU A 5 11.59 -4.72 -5.65
N ILE A 6 12.19 -5.89 -5.40
CA ILE A 6 11.74 -7.15 -5.99
C ILE A 6 10.51 -7.74 -5.27
N LEU A 7 10.06 -7.13 -4.17
CA LEU A 7 8.96 -7.63 -3.35
C LEU A 7 7.70 -8.01 -4.17
N PRO A 8 7.19 -7.21 -5.13
CA PRO A 8 6.03 -7.59 -5.92
C PRO A 8 6.24 -8.92 -6.66
N LYS A 9 7.44 -9.18 -7.18
CA LYS A 9 7.76 -10.43 -7.87
C LYS A 9 7.86 -11.62 -6.93
N ILE A 10 8.38 -11.42 -5.72
CA ILE A 10 8.40 -12.45 -4.68
C ILE A 10 6.96 -12.81 -4.29
N LEU A 11 6.11 -11.82 -4.04
CA LEU A 11 4.71 -12.03 -3.64
C LEU A 11 3.91 -12.80 -4.69
N LEU A 12 4.18 -12.57 -5.98
CA LEU A 12 3.58 -13.33 -7.07
C LEU A 12 4.08 -14.78 -7.17
N ALA A 13 5.25 -15.08 -6.60
CA ALA A 13 5.83 -16.42 -6.60
C ALA A 13 5.38 -17.28 -5.39
N VAL A 14 4.80 -16.67 -4.36
CA VAL A 14 4.30 -17.37 -3.17
C VAL A 14 3.04 -18.16 -3.50
N LYS A 15 2.97 -19.41 -3.03
CA LYS A 15 1.73 -20.20 -3.09
C LYS A 15 0.78 -19.80 -1.97
N TRP A 16 -0.14 -18.89 -2.26
CA TRP A 16 -1.13 -18.39 -1.28
C TRP A 16 -2.12 -19.45 -0.75
N ASN A 17 -2.17 -20.64 -1.35
CA ASN A 17 -2.91 -21.79 -0.83
C ASN A 17 -2.09 -22.67 0.15
N SER A 18 -0.80 -22.37 0.35
CA SER A 18 0.09 -23.05 1.28
C SER A 18 0.30 -22.19 2.52
N ARG A 19 -0.23 -22.63 3.67
CA ARG A 19 -0.11 -21.91 4.94
C ARG A 19 1.36 -21.70 5.33
N ASP A 20 2.22 -22.69 5.08
CA ASP A 20 3.63 -22.64 5.46
C ASP A 20 4.41 -21.61 4.64
N GLU A 21 4.09 -21.45 3.35
CA GLU A 21 4.70 -20.42 2.50
C GLU A 21 4.21 -19.02 2.89
N VAL A 22 2.91 -18.87 3.15
CA VAL A 22 2.33 -17.59 3.60
C VAL A 22 2.93 -17.15 4.94
N ALA A 23 3.07 -18.07 5.90
CA ALA A 23 3.67 -17.77 7.20
C ALA A 23 5.13 -17.31 7.06
N GLN A 24 5.92 -17.96 6.20
CA GLN A 24 7.29 -17.53 5.90
C GLN A 24 7.32 -16.14 5.24
N MET A 25 6.40 -15.88 4.30
CA MET A 25 6.30 -14.57 3.65
C MET A 25 5.94 -13.47 4.65
N TYR A 26 5.05 -13.73 5.61
CA TYR A 26 4.71 -12.75 6.65
C TYR A 26 5.90 -12.45 7.57
N CYS A 27 6.70 -13.45 7.94
CA CYS A 27 7.95 -13.24 8.68
C CYS A 27 8.92 -12.35 7.89
N LEU A 28 9.06 -12.62 6.59
CA LEU A 28 9.91 -11.85 5.70
C LEU A 28 9.42 -10.40 5.52
N LEU A 29 8.10 -10.21 5.43
CA LEU A 29 7.48 -8.90 5.24
C LEU A 29 7.61 -8.00 6.47
N LYS A 30 7.57 -8.59 7.67
CA LYS A 30 7.69 -7.86 8.95
C LYS A 30 8.97 -7.03 9.04
N ASP A 31 10.07 -7.59 8.56
CA ASP A 31 11.39 -6.96 8.56
C ASP A 31 11.79 -6.46 7.16
N TRP A 32 10.83 -6.38 6.23
CA TRP A 32 11.12 -5.93 4.87
C TRP A 32 11.47 -4.44 4.86
N PRO A 33 12.58 -4.04 4.22
CA PRO A 33 12.94 -2.64 4.11
C PRO A 33 11.89 -1.87 3.31
N ALA A 34 11.50 -0.70 3.81
CA ALA A 34 10.50 0.14 3.15
C ALA A 34 10.96 0.56 1.74
N ILE A 35 10.03 0.56 0.79
CA ILE A 35 10.27 0.79 -0.64
C ILE A 35 9.75 2.17 -1.08
N LYS A 36 10.07 2.58 -2.31
CA LYS A 36 9.62 3.86 -2.87
C LYS A 36 8.08 3.88 -3.02
N PRO A 37 7.43 5.04 -2.89
CA PRO A 37 5.98 5.14 -3.00
C PRO A 37 5.42 4.56 -4.30
N GLU A 38 6.09 4.78 -5.43
CA GLU A 38 5.66 4.27 -6.73
C GLU A 38 5.62 2.74 -6.79
N GLN A 39 6.52 2.07 -6.08
CA GLN A 39 6.56 0.61 -5.97
C GLN A 39 5.57 0.12 -4.92
N ALA A 40 5.40 0.84 -3.81
CA ALA A 40 4.40 0.52 -2.81
C ALA A 40 2.96 0.62 -3.38
N MET A 41 2.70 1.55 -4.29
CA MET A 41 1.38 1.65 -4.95
C MET A 41 1.04 0.42 -5.79
N GLU A 42 2.02 -0.28 -6.38
CA GLU A 42 1.77 -1.56 -7.07
C GLU A 42 1.14 -2.59 -6.13
N LEU A 43 1.57 -2.60 -4.87
CA LEU A 43 1.08 -3.51 -3.82
C LEU A 43 -0.34 -3.18 -3.32
N LEU A 44 -0.96 -2.09 -3.80
CA LEU A 44 -2.35 -1.72 -3.50
C LEU A 44 -3.31 -2.11 -4.62
N ASP A 45 -2.81 -2.65 -5.73
CA ASP A 45 -3.64 -3.11 -6.85
C ASP A 45 -4.38 -4.42 -6.52
N CYS A 46 -5.32 -4.81 -7.39
CA CYS A 46 -6.17 -6.00 -7.22
C CYS A 46 -5.37 -7.32 -7.13
N ASN A 47 -4.14 -7.34 -7.64
CA ASN A 47 -3.24 -8.49 -7.58
C ASN A 47 -2.75 -8.81 -6.16
N PHE A 48 -2.84 -7.86 -5.22
CA PHE A 48 -2.34 -7.98 -3.85
C PHE A 48 -3.46 -7.70 -2.84
N PRO A 49 -4.39 -8.65 -2.62
CA PRO A 49 -5.50 -8.47 -1.69
C PRO A 49 -5.13 -8.72 -0.22
N ASP A 50 -3.92 -9.22 0.06
CA ASP A 50 -3.51 -9.61 1.40
C ASP A 50 -3.35 -8.39 2.34
N PRO A 51 -3.96 -8.41 3.54
CA PRO A 51 -3.93 -7.28 4.47
C PRO A 51 -2.53 -6.89 4.95
N MET A 52 -1.61 -7.84 5.14
CA MET A 52 -0.25 -7.56 5.62
C MET A 52 0.56 -6.86 4.53
N ILE A 53 0.39 -7.27 3.27
CA ILE A 53 0.99 -6.59 2.11
C ILE A 53 0.48 -5.16 2.01
N ARG A 54 -0.84 -4.96 2.13
CA ARG A 54 -1.46 -3.62 2.03
C ARG A 54 -1.04 -2.70 3.17
N ASP A 55 -0.95 -3.22 4.39
CA ASP A 55 -0.43 -2.47 5.54
C ASP A 55 1.03 -2.04 5.33
N PHE A 56 1.88 -2.94 4.81
CA PHE A 56 3.26 -2.61 4.44
C PHE A 56 3.32 -1.50 3.37
N ALA A 57 2.47 -1.58 2.34
CA ALA A 57 2.40 -0.58 1.29
C ALA A 57 2.02 0.79 1.85
N VAL A 58 0.98 0.87 2.69
CA VAL A 58 0.55 2.11 3.34
C VAL A 58 1.64 2.69 4.24
N LYS A 59 2.36 1.86 5.01
CA LYS A 59 3.52 2.32 5.80
C LYS A 59 4.62 2.94 4.95
N CYS A 60 4.85 2.43 3.74
CA CYS A 60 5.79 3.03 2.79
C CYS A 60 5.30 4.39 2.30
N LEU A 61 3.99 4.53 2.00
CA LEU A 61 3.39 5.81 1.64
C LEU A 61 3.48 6.82 2.79
N GLU A 62 3.14 6.43 4.02
CA GLU A 62 3.23 7.29 5.19
C GLU A 62 4.64 7.83 5.42
N LYS A 63 5.66 7.01 5.16
CA LYS A 63 7.06 7.35 5.38
C LYS A 63 7.65 8.23 4.27
N TYR A 64 7.29 7.99 3.01
CA TYR A 64 8.02 8.54 1.85
C TYR A 64 7.17 9.35 0.86
N LEU A 65 5.83 9.26 0.90
CA LEU A 65 4.97 9.98 -0.03
C LEU A 65 4.76 11.43 0.46
N THR A 66 5.29 12.38 -0.31
CA THR A 66 5.06 13.81 -0.06
C THR A 66 3.66 14.23 -0.47
N ASP A 67 3.13 15.31 0.09
CA ASP A 67 1.81 15.83 -0.25
C ASP A 67 1.68 16.24 -1.73
N ASP A 68 2.77 16.71 -2.35
CA ASP A 68 2.81 17.02 -3.78
C ASP A 68 2.65 15.76 -4.64
N LYS A 69 3.35 14.67 -4.28
CA LYS A 69 3.23 13.39 -4.97
C LYS A 69 1.90 12.72 -4.70
N LEU A 70 1.39 12.79 -3.47
CA LEU A 70 0.05 12.34 -3.12
C LEU A 70 -1.00 13.04 -3.98
N SER A 71 -0.90 14.36 -4.17
CA SER A 71 -1.80 15.10 -5.05
C SER A 71 -1.75 14.62 -6.51
N GLN A 72 -0.56 14.22 -7.01
CA GLN A 72 -0.40 13.68 -8.37
C GLN A 72 -1.01 12.28 -8.54
N TYR A 73 -0.96 11.46 -7.48
CA TYR A 73 -1.42 10.06 -7.50
C TYR A 73 -2.79 9.86 -6.83
N LEU A 74 -3.48 10.94 -6.45
CA LEU A 74 -4.69 10.88 -5.63
C LEU A 74 -5.79 10.07 -6.30
N ILE A 75 -5.98 10.23 -7.61
CA ILE A 75 -7.00 9.50 -8.36
C ILE A 75 -6.72 7.99 -8.29
N GLN A 76 -5.48 7.56 -8.52
CA GLN A 76 -5.08 6.16 -8.45
C GLN A 76 -5.31 5.61 -7.04
N LEU A 77 -4.92 6.36 -6.00
CA LEU A 77 -5.09 5.98 -4.60
C LEU A 77 -6.57 5.86 -4.20
N VAL A 78 -7.44 6.75 -4.71
CA VAL A 78 -8.89 6.65 -4.52
C VAL A 78 -9.47 5.45 -5.26
N GLN A 79 -8.98 5.12 -6.46
CA GLN A 79 -9.47 3.94 -7.18
C GLN A 79 -9.12 2.63 -6.48
N VAL A 80 -7.91 2.50 -5.94
CA VAL A 80 -7.50 1.25 -5.26
C VAL A 80 -8.23 1.00 -3.93
N LEU A 81 -8.91 2.00 -3.35
CA LEU A 81 -9.84 1.78 -2.24
C LEU A 81 -10.95 0.80 -2.60
N LYS A 82 -11.32 0.67 -3.88
CA LYS A 82 -12.33 -0.30 -4.34
C LYS A 82 -11.88 -1.75 -4.19
N TYR A 83 -10.57 -1.99 -4.03
CA TYR A 83 -10.00 -3.32 -3.85
C TYR A 83 -9.79 -3.67 -2.37
N GLU A 84 -10.09 -2.74 -1.45
CA GLU A 84 -10.05 -3.02 -0.02
C GLU A 84 -11.20 -3.94 0.39
N GLN A 85 -10.89 -4.97 1.17
CA GLN A 85 -11.88 -5.96 1.61
C GLN A 85 -12.88 -5.39 2.62
N TYR A 86 -12.46 -4.39 3.40
CA TYR A 86 -13.23 -3.80 4.49
C TYR A 86 -13.23 -2.28 4.39
N LEU A 87 -14.33 -1.66 4.85
CA LEU A 87 -14.48 -0.20 4.87
C LEU A 87 -13.41 0.46 5.75
N ASP A 88 -13.11 -0.15 6.90
CA ASP A 88 -12.05 0.29 7.78
C ASP A 88 -10.75 -0.43 7.43
N ASN A 89 -9.81 0.29 6.82
CA ASN A 89 -8.51 -0.22 6.39
C ASN A 89 -7.43 0.87 6.51
N PRO A 90 -6.14 0.49 6.52
CA PRO A 90 -5.04 1.45 6.67
C PRO A 90 -5.01 2.53 5.59
N LEU A 91 -5.34 2.19 4.34
CA LEU A 91 -5.29 3.12 3.22
C LEU A 91 -6.37 4.21 3.34
N ALA A 92 -7.60 3.84 3.69
CA ALA A 92 -8.68 4.78 3.93
C ALA A 92 -8.36 5.75 5.06
N ARG A 93 -7.79 5.25 6.16
CA ARG A 93 -7.34 6.08 7.29
C ARG A 93 -6.22 7.04 6.89
N PHE A 94 -5.25 6.57 6.11
CA PHE A 94 -4.15 7.38 5.58
C PHE A 94 -4.68 8.54 4.71
N LEU A 95 -5.52 8.23 3.72
CA LEU A 95 -6.07 9.22 2.80
C LEU A 95 -6.96 10.23 3.52
N LEU A 96 -7.82 9.77 4.42
CA LEU A 96 -8.69 10.64 5.21
C LEU A 96 -7.87 11.59 6.10
N LYS A 97 -6.83 11.08 6.79
CA LYS A 97 -5.92 11.91 7.58
C LYS A 97 -5.27 12.98 6.72
N LYS A 98 -4.74 12.62 5.54
CA LYS A 98 -4.09 13.57 4.62
C LYS A 98 -5.07 14.62 4.09
N ALA A 99 -6.26 14.22 3.69
CA ALA A 99 -7.33 15.11 3.23
C ALA A 99 -7.74 16.13 4.29
N LEU A 100 -7.84 15.72 5.55
CA LEU A 100 -8.18 16.60 6.67
C LEU A 100 -7.03 17.54 7.08
N THR A 101 -5.77 17.15 6.86
CA THR A 101 -4.61 18.00 7.18
C THR A 101 -4.19 18.96 6.08
N ASN A 102 -4.64 18.74 4.83
CA ASN A 102 -4.25 19.56 3.69
C ASN A 102 -5.47 19.86 2.81
N GLN A 103 -5.95 21.10 2.86
CA GLN A 103 -7.18 21.54 2.20
C GLN A 103 -7.17 21.30 0.68
N ARG A 104 -6.01 21.43 0.02
CA ARG A 104 -5.89 21.17 -1.43
C ARG A 104 -6.14 19.69 -1.72
N ILE A 105 -5.52 18.79 -0.95
CA ILE A 105 -5.75 17.35 -1.09
C ILE A 105 -7.20 17.02 -0.75
N GLY A 106 -7.73 17.56 0.34
CA GLY A 106 -9.12 17.34 0.76
C GLY A 106 -10.15 17.77 -0.29
N HIS A 107 -9.92 18.89 -0.98
CA HIS A 107 -10.80 19.34 -2.05
C HIS A 107 -10.86 18.35 -3.22
N PHE A 108 -9.71 17.88 -3.71
CA PHE A 108 -9.66 16.89 -4.79
C PHE A 108 -10.03 15.47 -4.34
N PHE A 109 -9.95 15.17 -3.04
CA PHE A 109 -10.40 13.88 -2.50
C PHE A 109 -11.93 13.81 -2.42
N PHE A 110 -12.61 14.95 -2.26
CA PHE A 110 -14.07 15.02 -2.25
C PHE A 110 -14.70 14.89 -3.64
N TRP A 111 -14.09 15.52 -4.65
CA TRP A 111 -14.55 15.53 -6.06
C TRP A 111 -14.13 14.27 -6.82
#